data_AF-A0A382VFC7-F1
#
_entry.id   AF-A0A382VFC7-F1
#
_cell.length_a   1.000
_cell.length_b   1.000
_cell.length_c   1.000
_cell.angle_alpha   90.00
_cell.angle_beta   90.00
_cell.angle_gamma   90.00
#
_symmetry.space_group_name_H-M   'P 1'
#
loop_
_entity.id
_entity.type
_entity.pdbx_description
1 polymer ?
#
loop_
_entity_poly.entity_id
_entity_poly.type
_entity_poly.pdbx_seq_one_letter_code
_entity_poly.pdbx_strand_id
1 'polypeptide(L)' 'MPAVGITDHNNLFSAFKAYKASQKQGIKLIIGSIISTNTDKGIPCKLILLCENQ' A
#
# COMPACT_ATOMS: atom_id res chain seq x y z
N MET A 1 -15.78 -11.70 3.65
CA MET A 1 -14.58 -11.87 2.80
C MET A 1 -13.39 -11.25 3.52
N PRO A 2 -12.32 -12.01 3.81
CA PRO A 2 -11.12 -11.45 4.45
C PRO A 2 -10.41 -10.46 3.53
N ALA A 3 -9.70 -9.50 4.12
CA ALA A 3 -8.95 -8.48 3.38
C ALA A 3 -7.55 -8.28 3.99
N VAL A 4 -6.60 -7.87 3.16
CA VAL A 4 -5.23 -7.54 3.59
C VAL A 4 -4.72 -6.30 2.85
N GLY A 5 -4.06 -5.41 3.58
CA GLY A 5 -3.39 -4.24 3.02
C GLY A 5 -1.90 -4.49 2.81
N ILE A 6 -1.37 -4.08 1.66
CA ILE A 6 0.09 -4.02 1.43
C ILE A 6 0.54 -2.57 1.33
N THR A 7 1.60 -2.22 2.04
CA THR A 7 2.14 -0.87 2.08
C THR A 7 3.66 -0.91 2.10
N ASP A 8 4.27 -0.93 0.91
CA ASP A 8 5.73 -0.91 0.77
C ASP A 8 6.29 0.50 1.06
N HIS A 9 7.56 0.60 1.46
CA HIS A 9 8.20 1.90 1.73
C HIS A 9 8.61 2.63 0.44
N ASN A 10 7.96 3.77 0.15
CA ASN A 10 8.20 4.63 -1.01
C ASN A 10 8.20 3.89 -2.37
N ASN A 11 7.46 2.79 -2.47
CA ASN A 11 7.35 2.01 -3.71
C ASN A 11 6.04 1.21 -3.75
N LEU A 12 5.84 0.47 -4.84
CA LEU A 12 4.72 -0.44 -5.09
C LEU A 12 5.19 -1.78 -5.72
N PHE A 13 6.43 -2.20 -5.45
CA PHE A 13 7.05 -3.34 -6.16
C PHE A 13 6.33 -4.67 -5.93
N SER A 14 5.71 -4.85 -4.75
CA SER A 14 4.96 -6.07 -4.44
C SER A 14 3.55 -6.11 -5.07
N ALA A 15 3.03 -4.98 -5.54
CA ALA A 15 1.61 -4.79 -5.87
C ALA A 15 1.06 -5.86 -6.84
N PHE A 16 1.74 -6.08 -7.96
CA PHE A 16 1.29 -7.05 -8.96
C PHE A 16 1.31 -8.50 -8.45
N LYS A 17 2.38 -8.90 -7.75
CA LYS A 17 2.53 -10.26 -7.23
C LYS A 17 1.51 -10.53 -6.12
N ALA A 18 1.31 -9.58 -5.22
CA ALA A 18 0.30 -9.65 -4.17
C ALA A 18 -1.11 -9.74 -4.76
N TYR A 19 -1.44 -8.94 -5.78
CA TYR A 19 -2.74 -8.97 -6.45
C TYR A 19 -3.06 -10.32 -7.10
N LYS A 20 -2.05 -10.94 -7.74
CA LYS A 20 -2.21 -12.28 -8.31
C LYS A 20 -2.34 -13.36 -7.25
N ALA A 21 -1.62 -13.25 -6.13
CA ALA A 21 -1.72 -14.19 -5.02
C ALA A 21 -3.06 -14.10 -4.29
N SER A 22 -3.54 -12.88 -4.02
CA SER A 22 -4.77 -12.62 -3.28
C SER A 22 -6.01 -13.14 -4.02
N GLN A 23 -6.05 -12.98 -5.35
CA GLN A 23 -7.11 -13.54 -6.20
C GLN A 23 -7.21 -15.06 -6.09
N LYS A 24 -6.08 -15.77 -6.07
CA LYS A 24 -6.06 -17.24 -5.93
C LYS A 24 -6.57 -17.71 -4.58
N GLN A 25 -6.44 -16.89 -3.54
CA GLN A 25 -6.81 -17.21 -2.17
C GLN A 25 -8.20 -16.66 -1.77
N GLY A 26 -8.88 -15.93 -2.66
CA GLY A 26 -10.16 -15.29 -2.35
C GLY A 26 -10.05 -14.19 -1.28
N ILE A 27 -8.90 -13.53 -1.17
CA ILE A 27 -8.65 -12.43 -0.22
C ILE A 27 -8.74 -11.10 -0.96
N LYS A 28 -9.51 -10.14 -0.42
CA LYS A 28 -9.55 -8.77 -0.94
C LYS A 28 -8.22 -8.07 -0.64
N LEU A 29 -7.48 -7.69 -1.67
CA LEU A 29 -6.26 -6.90 -1.52
C LEU A 29 -6.59 -5.41 -1.48
N ILE A 30 -5.96 -4.68 -0.56
CA ILE A 30 -5.92 -3.21 -0.54
C ILE A 30 -4.48 -2.81 -0.82
N ILE A 31 -4.26 -2.07 -1.91
CA ILE A 31 -2.92 -1.64 -2.31
C ILE A 31 -2.67 -0.23 -1.74
N GLY A 32 -1.49 -0.04 -1.17
CA GLY A 32 -1.05 1.24 -0.64
C GLY A 32 0.46 1.36 -0.61
N SER A 33 0.95 2.46 -0.04
CA SER A 33 2.37 2.72 0.14
C SER A 33 2.61 3.56 1.39
N ILE A 34 3.73 3.32 2.05
CA ILE A 34 4.24 4.18 3.11
C ILE A 34 5.10 5.25 2.44
N ILE A 35 4.61 6.48 2.37
CA ILE A 35 5.32 7.61 1.77
C ILE A 35 6.07 8.38 2.85
N SER A 36 7.38 8.56 2.67
CA SER A 36 8.16 9.51 3.44
C SER A 36 8.04 10.89 2.82
N THR A 37 7.61 11.88 3.61
CA THR A 37 7.56 13.28 3.20
C THR A 37 8.08 14.18 4.30
N ASN A 38 8.28 15.46 4.01
CA ASN A 38 8.62 16.47 4.99
C ASN A 38 7.39 17.33 5.30
N THR A 39 7.24 17.71 6.56
CA THR A 39 6.35 18.81 6.94
C THR A 39 6.89 20.14 6.43
N ASP A 40 6.08 21.20 6.47
CA ASP A 40 6.52 22.57 6.11
C ASP A 40 7.74 23.04 6.92
N LYS A 41 7.98 22.45 8.09
CA LYS A 41 9.14 22.72 8.96
C LYS A 41 10.37 21.87 8.61
N GLY A 42 10.34 21.10 7.52
CA GLY A 42 11.43 20.20 7.11
C GLY A 42 11.57 18.94 7.97
N ILE A 43 10.63 18.67 8.87
CA ILE A 43 10.67 17.47 9.73
C ILE A 43 10.14 16.28 8.93
N PRO A 44 10.91 15.18 8.80
CA PRO A 44 10.47 14.00 8.07
C PRO A 44 9.33 13.29 8.82
N CYS A 45 8.31 12.90 8.07
CA CYS A 45 7.20 12.10 8.55
C CYS A 45 6.86 10.99 7.55
N LYS A 46 6.03 10.04 8.00
CA LYS A 46 5.55 8.92 7.18
C LYS A 46 4.04 8.96 7.09
N LEU A 47 3.51 8.78 5.90
CA LEU A 47 2.09 8.68 5.61
C LEU A 47 1.79 7.28 5.08
N ILE A 48 0.71 6.67 5.56
CA ILE A 48 0.17 5.45 4.96
C ILE A 48 -0.94 5.87 4.02
N LEU A 49 -0.73 5.69 2.72
CA LEU A 49 -1.72 5.98 1.69
C LEU A 49 -2.30 4.66 1.17
N LEU A 50 -3.63 4.61 1.03
CA LEU A 50 -4.36 3.45 0.51
C LEU A 50 -5.12 3.87 -0.75
N CYS A 51 -5.17 2.97 -1.73
CA CYS A 51 -5.91 3.17 -2.97
C CYS A 51 -7.35 2.66 -2.81
N GLU A 52 -8.33 3.53 -3.07
CA GLU A 52 -9.76 3.17 -2.95
C GLU A 52 -10.30 2.55 -4.25
N ASN A 53 -9.90 3.09 -5.40
CA ASN A 53 -10.40 2.72 -6.73
C ASN A 53 -9.29 2.80 -7.79
N GLN A 54 -9.54 2.22 -8.97
CA GLN A 54 -8.66 2.36 -10.14
C GLN A 54 -8.91 3.69 -10.86
#